data_AF-A0AA97G518-F1
#
_entry.id   AF-A0AA97G518-F1
#
_cell.length_a   1.000
_cell.length_b   1.000
_cell.length_c   1.000
_cell.angle_alpha   90.00
_cell.angle_beta   90.00
_cell.angle_gamma   90.00
#
_symmetry.space_group_name_H-M   'P 1'
#
loop_
_entity.id
_entity.type
_entity.pdbx_description
1 polymer ?
#
loop_
_entity_poly.entity_id
_entity_poly.type
_entity_poly.pdbx_seq_one_letter_code
_entity_poly.pdbx_strand_id
1 'polypeptide(L)'
;MKTRAPHKAERGAILFISLIILLLVTVIAIGSVRYSTVDQRISLTVQQKNSTFQAAESSLSQNENDMDLKFAVDQAGEGGYTQSFIFTDASGSQVTAQATTTRIGIVQGQGLRSDGLKLYRFRTVSNANMNNANTVTELEAGFIKAVLE
;
A
#
# COMPACT_ATOMS: atom_id res chain seq x y z
N MET A 1 22.63 -74.53 37.66
CA MET A 1 23.54 -73.67 36.87
C MET A 1 22.71 -72.67 36.07
N LYS A 2 22.80 -71.37 36.34
CA LYS A 2 22.24 -70.31 35.50
C LYS A 2 23.11 -69.06 35.62
N THR A 3 23.97 -68.83 34.63
CA THR A 3 24.85 -67.66 34.55
C THR A 3 24.06 -66.46 34.00
N ARG A 4 24.11 -65.32 34.70
CA ARG A 4 23.47 -64.06 34.28
C ARG A 4 24.53 -63.17 33.63
N ALA A 5 24.32 -62.79 32.37
CA ALA A 5 25.21 -61.89 31.64
C ALA A 5 25.12 -60.43 32.15
N PRO A 6 26.21 -59.65 32.12
CA PRO A 6 26.23 -58.28 32.63
C PRO A 6 25.68 -57.27 31.60
N HIS A 7 24.52 -56.67 31.89
CA HIS A 7 23.94 -55.55 31.12
C HIS A 7 24.42 -54.22 31.72
N LYS A 8 25.62 -53.75 31.36
CA LYS A 8 26.14 -52.46 31.85
C LYS A 8 27.02 -51.75 30.81
N ALA A 9 26.40 -51.23 29.75
CA ALA A 9 27.03 -50.23 28.85
C ALA A 9 26.03 -49.27 28.16
N GLU A 10 24.72 -49.56 28.18
CA GLU A 10 23.74 -48.86 27.32
C GLU A 10 23.15 -47.56 27.89
N ARG A 11 23.35 -47.28 29.20
CA ARG A 11 22.71 -46.13 29.87
C ARG A 11 23.30 -44.76 29.51
N GLY A 12 24.57 -44.69 29.09
CA GLY A 12 25.18 -43.44 28.64
C GLY A 12 24.80 -43.08 27.21
N ALA A 13 24.72 -44.09 26.34
CA ALA A 13 24.38 -43.93 24.93
C ALA A 13 22.96 -43.37 24.76
N ILE A 14 22.00 -43.79 25.58
CA ILE A 14 20.61 -43.33 25.46
C ILE A 14 20.44 -41.84 25.82
N LEU A 15 21.22 -41.32 26.77
CA LEU A 15 21.22 -39.90 27.13
C LEU A 15 21.82 -39.04 26.01
N PHE A 16 22.88 -39.56 25.36
CA PHE A 16 23.52 -38.87 24.24
C PHE A 16 22.62 -38.86 22.99
N ILE A 17 21.98 -39.98 22.70
CA ILE A 17 21.03 -40.11 21.59
C ILE A 17 19.80 -39.23 21.84
N SER A 18 19.25 -39.22 23.06
CA SER A 18 18.12 -38.36 23.38
C SER A 18 18.46 -36.88 23.26
N LEU A 19 19.68 -36.47 23.64
CA LEU A 19 20.17 -35.10 23.45
C LEU A 19 20.27 -34.74 21.97
N ILE A 20 20.84 -35.62 21.13
CA ILE A 20 20.95 -35.39 19.69
C ILE A 20 19.55 -35.26 19.07
N ILE A 21 18.64 -36.17 19.39
CA ILE A 21 17.27 -36.14 18.86
C ILE A 21 16.55 -34.86 19.31
N LEU A 22 16.67 -34.48 20.59
CA LEU A 22 16.05 -33.25 21.11
C LEU A 22 16.61 -31.99 20.45
N LEU A 23 17.92 -31.94 20.21
CA LEU A 23 18.57 -30.86 19.49
C LEU A 23 18.07 -30.76 18.05
N LEU A 24 17.99 -31.89 17.33
CA LEU A 24 17.49 -31.94 15.96
C LEU A 24 16.04 -31.47 15.88
N VAL A 25 15.17 -31.94 16.77
CA VAL A 25 13.77 -31.50 16.82
C VAL A 25 13.66 -29.99 17.07
N THR A 26 14.50 -29.44 17.96
CA THR A 26 14.51 -28.00 18.27
C THR A 26 14.92 -27.15 17.07
N VAL A 27 15.95 -27.57 16.32
CA VAL A 27 16.40 -26.86 15.12
C VAL A 27 15.31 -26.87 14.04
N ILE A 28 14.66 -28.02 13.81
CA ILE A 28 13.57 -28.15 12.85
C ILE A 28 12.37 -27.30 13.27
N ALA A 29 12.00 -27.31 14.56
CA ALA A 29 10.90 -26.52 15.10
C ALA A 29 11.14 -25.01 14.93
N ILE A 30 12.32 -24.50 15.28
CA ILE A 30 12.68 -23.08 15.11
C ILE A 30 12.69 -22.69 13.63
N GLY A 31 13.21 -23.57 12.76
CA GLY A 31 13.18 -23.36 11.31
C GLY A 31 11.76 -23.15 10.79
N SER A 32 10.82 -24.00 11.19
CA SER A 32 9.40 -23.92 10.82
C SER A 32 8.75 -22.59 11.23
N VAL A 33 9.00 -22.11 12.45
CA VAL A 33 8.46 -20.83 12.95
C VAL A 33 8.99 -19.63 12.15
N ARG A 34 10.26 -19.68 11.71
CA ARG A 34 10.87 -18.59 10.93
C ARG A 34 10.24 -18.42 9.54
N TYR A 35 9.94 -19.52 8.84
CA TYR A 35 9.28 -19.45 7.53
C TYR A 35 7.88 -18.85 7.63
N SER A 36 7.06 -19.34 8.57
CA SER A 36 5.70 -18.80 8.78
C SER A 36 5.67 -17.31 9.11
N THR A 37 6.69 -16.81 9.81
CA THR A 37 6.76 -15.38 10.18
C THR A 37 7.08 -14.50 8.96
N VAL A 38 7.90 -14.98 8.02
CA VAL A 38 8.26 -14.23 6.81
C VAL A 38 7.06 -14.14 5.86
N ASP A 39 6.38 -15.25 5.61
CA ASP A 39 5.20 -15.28 4.72
C ASP A 39 4.09 -14.37 5.26
N GLN A 40 3.88 -14.38 6.57
CA GLN A 40 2.94 -13.48 7.22
C GLN A 40 3.32 -12.01 7.00
N ARG A 41 4.60 -11.64 7.15
CA ARG A 41 5.06 -10.26 6.92
C ARG A 41 4.91 -9.84 5.45
N ILE A 42 5.24 -10.71 4.50
CA ILE A 42 5.05 -10.44 3.07
C ILE A 42 3.57 -10.23 2.76
N SER A 43 2.71 -11.13 3.26
CA SER A 43 1.25 -11.02 3.08
C SER A 43 0.70 -9.71 3.64
N LEU A 44 1.13 -9.34 4.85
CA LEU A 44 0.76 -8.06 5.46
C LEU A 44 1.25 -6.87 4.62
N THR A 45 2.50 -6.85 4.17
CA THR A 45 3.00 -5.75 3.34
C THR A 45 2.25 -5.64 2.01
N VAL A 46 1.91 -6.75 1.36
CA VAL A 46 1.12 -6.74 0.13
C VAL A 46 -0.28 -6.19 0.38
N GLN A 47 -0.93 -6.60 1.47
CA GLN A 47 -2.23 -6.06 1.87
C GLN A 47 -2.17 -4.55 2.11
N GLN A 48 -1.16 -4.06 2.83
CA GLN A 48 -0.97 -2.65 3.12
C GLN A 48 -0.74 -1.82 1.84
N LYS A 49 0.05 -2.35 0.90
CA LYS A 49 0.26 -1.73 -0.41
C LYS A 49 -1.03 -1.66 -1.21
N ASN A 50 -1.82 -2.72 -1.22
CA ASN A 50 -3.10 -2.73 -1.93
C ASN A 50 -4.09 -1.72 -1.31
N SER A 51 -4.17 -1.66 0.02
CA SER A 51 -5.05 -0.72 0.72
C SER A 51 -4.66 0.74 0.44
N THR A 52 -3.36 1.08 0.53
CA THR A 52 -2.88 2.43 0.17
C THR A 52 -3.09 2.76 -1.30
N PHE A 53 -2.94 1.80 -2.21
CA PHE A 53 -3.24 1.98 -3.63
C PHE A 53 -4.73 2.25 -3.87
N GLN A 54 -5.62 1.45 -3.29
CA GLN A 54 -7.06 1.66 -3.40
C GLN A 54 -7.50 3.01 -2.83
N ALA A 55 -6.90 3.45 -1.73
CA ALA A 55 -7.15 4.77 -1.14
C ALA A 55 -6.67 5.91 -2.07
N ALA A 56 -5.47 5.79 -2.65
CA ALA A 56 -4.97 6.76 -3.62
C ALA A 56 -5.91 6.87 -4.84
N GLU A 57 -6.31 5.74 -5.41
CA GLU A 57 -7.23 5.72 -6.56
C GLU A 57 -8.60 6.29 -6.21
N SER A 58 -9.14 5.92 -5.05
CA SER A 58 -10.44 6.43 -4.57
C SER A 58 -10.40 7.93 -4.32
N SER A 59 -9.29 8.46 -3.79
CA SER A 59 -9.13 9.90 -3.59
C SER A 59 -8.99 10.66 -4.89
N LEU A 60 -8.31 10.07 -5.89
CA LEU A 60 -8.17 10.66 -7.21
C LEU A 60 -9.53 10.75 -7.90
N SER A 61 -10.27 9.63 -7.92
CA SER A 61 -11.61 9.58 -8.50
C SER A 61 -12.59 10.53 -7.80
N GLN A 62 -12.58 10.58 -6.46
CA GLN A 62 -13.43 11.52 -5.71
C GLN A 62 -13.03 12.97 -6.00
N ASN A 63 -11.73 13.27 -6.04
CA ASN A 63 -11.27 14.61 -6.36
C ASN A 63 -11.73 15.06 -7.75
N GLU A 64 -11.66 14.20 -8.76
CA GLU A 64 -12.16 14.49 -10.12
C GLU A 64 -13.68 14.73 -10.18
N ASN A 65 -14.44 14.01 -9.36
CA ASN A 65 -15.90 14.15 -9.22
C ASN A 65 -16.29 15.42 -8.46
N ASP A 66 -15.60 15.72 -7.35
CA ASP A 66 -15.87 16.87 -6.49
C ASP A 66 -15.40 18.19 -7.13
N MET A 67 -14.36 18.15 -7.98
CA MET A 67 -13.95 19.30 -8.77
C MET A 67 -14.91 19.57 -9.92
N ASP A 68 -15.96 20.32 -9.60
CA ASP A 68 -16.79 20.96 -10.60
C ASP A 68 -15.97 21.99 -11.40
N LEU A 69 -16.29 22.15 -12.69
CA LEU A 69 -15.46 22.83 -13.68
C LEU A 69 -15.08 24.27 -13.29
N LYS A 70 -16.01 24.99 -12.66
CA LYS A 70 -15.79 26.37 -12.20
C LYS A 70 -14.83 26.41 -11.01
N PHE A 71 -14.95 25.48 -10.07
CA PHE A 71 -14.02 25.36 -8.93
C PHE A 71 -12.60 24.97 -9.37
N ALA A 72 -12.46 24.10 -10.37
CA ALA A 72 -11.16 23.69 -10.88
C ALA A 72 -10.38 24.85 -11.53
N VAL A 73 -11.05 25.73 -12.27
CA VAL A 73 -10.39 26.86 -12.96
C VAL A 73 -10.02 27.98 -11.97
N ASP A 74 -10.87 28.23 -10.98
CA ASP A 74 -10.68 29.28 -9.97
C ASP A 74 -9.69 28.87 -8.86
N GLN A 75 -9.72 27.60 -8.41
CA GLN A 75 -8.90 27.13 -7.28
C GLN A 75 -7.64 26.35 -7.69
N ALA A 76 -7.64 25.63 -8.83
CA ALA A 76 -6.43 24.92 -9.28
C ALA A 76 -5.49 25.82 -10.11
N GLY A 77 -5.50 27.14 -9.84
CA GLY A 77 -4.54 28.10 -10.36
C GLY A 77 -3.10 27.86 -9.86
N GLU A 78 -2.28 28.91 -9.81
CA GLU A 78 -0.82 28.83 -9.66
C GLU A 78 -0.32 28.12 -8.38
N GLY A 79 -1.18 27.90 -7.38
CA GLY A 79 -0.85 27.22 -6.11
C GLY A 79 -1.32 25.77 -5.99
N GLY A 80 -2.14 25.27 -6.91
CA GLY A 80 -2.79 23.97 -6.80
C GLY A 80 -3.83 23.87 -5.67
N TYR A 81 -4.72 22.88 -5.78
CA TYR A 81 -5.78 22.62 -4.81
C TYR A 81 -5.62 21.22 -4.22
N THR A 82 -5.42 21.13 -2.90
CA THR A 82 -5.24 19.87 -2.18
C THR A 82 -6.49 19.51 -1.39
N GLN A 83 -7.03 18.31 -1.61
CA GLN A 83 -8.07 17.70 -0.79
C GLN A 83 -7.53 16.49 -0.05
N SER A 84 -7.93 16.35 1.22
CA SER A 84 -7.59 15.20 2.06
C SER A 84 -8.79 14.29 2.23
N PHE A 85 -8.58 13.01 2.01
CA PHE A 85 -9.55 11.93 2.16
C PHE A 85 -9.03 10.94 3.21
N ILE A 86 -9.94 10.44 4.05
CA ILE A 86 -9.63 9.43 5.06
C ILE A 86 -10.43 8.19 4.73
N PHE A 87 -9.72 7.09 4.51
CA PHE A 87 -10.29 5.76 4.28
C PHE A 87 -9.94 4.86 5.45
N THR A 88 -10.80 3.89 5.71
CA THR A 88 -10.56 2.86 6.72
C THR A 88 -10.41 1.52 6.01
N ASP A 89 -9.26 0.87 6.19
CA ASP A 89 -9.01 -0.47 5.66
C ASP A 89 -9.90 -1.53 6.34
N ALA A 90 -10.04 -2.71 5.74
CA ALA A 90 -10.74 -3.85 6.32
C ALA A 90 -10.20 -4.28 7.70
N SER A 91 -8.94 -3.93 8.01
CA SER A 91 -8.29 -4.13 9.31
C SER A 91 -8.60 -3.05 10.36
N GLY A 92 -9.34 -1.99 10.00
CA GLY A 92 -9.62 -0.85 10.87
C GLY A 92 -8.52 0.22 10.92
N SER A 93 -7.41 0.05 10.16
CA SER A 93 -6.38 1.09 10.03
C SER A 93 -6.84 2.23 9.13
N GLN A 94 -6.56 3.46 9.55
CA GLN A 94 -6.82 4.64 8.74
C GLN A 94 -5.72 4.84 7.68
N VAL A 95 -6.16 5.08 6.45
CA VAL A 95 -5.34 5.45 5.29
C VAL A 95 -5.74 6.86 4.88
N THR A 96 -4.79 7.80 5.00
CA THR A 96 -4.99 9.19 4.59
C THR A 96 -4.47 9.37 3.18
N ALA A 97 -5.31 9.84 2.27
CA ALA A 97 -4.93 10.15 0.90
C ALA A 97 -5.13 11.64 0.59
N GLN A 98 -4.14 12.27 -0.02
CA GLN A 98 -4.17 13.70 -0.36
C GLN A 98 -4.06 13.87 -1.87
N ALA A 99 -5.13 14.33 -2.51
CA ALA A 99 -5.17 14.63 -3.95
C ALA A 99 -4.91 16.12 -4.18
N THR A 100 -3.82 16.45 -4.86
CA THR A 100 -3.42 17.81 -5.22
C THR A 100 -3.57 18.04 -6.71
N THR A 101 -4.48 18.92 -7.10
CA THR A 101 -4.76 19.25 -8.50
C THR A 101 -4.14 20.58 -8.89
N THR A 102 -3.43 20.60 -10.02
CA THR A 102 -2.75 21.76 -10.58
C THR A 102 -3.14 21.95 -12.04
N ARG A 103 -3.42 23.19 -12.44
CA ARG A 103 -3.64 23.53 -13.85
C ARG A 103 -2.30 23.66 -14.56
N ILE A 104 -2.04 22.80 -15.53
CA ILE A 104 -0.77 22.77 -16.28
C ILE A 104 -0.79 23.71 -17.48
N GLY A 105 -1.98 23.97 -18.05
CA GLY A 105 -2.10 24.87 -19.18
C GLY A 105 -3.46 24.86 -19.86
N ILE A 106 -3.53 25.62 -20.96
CA ILE A 106 -4.71 25.76 -21.80
C ILE A 106 -4.41 25.12 -23.16
N VAL A 107 -5.29 24.23 -23.61
CA VAL A 107 -5.31 23.73 -24.98
C VAL A 107 -6.25 24.65 -25.78
N GLN A 108 -5.66 25.52 -26.59
CA GLN A 108 -6.41 26.46 -27.43
C GLN A 108 -6.98 25.72 -28.65
N GLY A 109 -8.30 25.74 -28.81
CA GLY A 109 -8.97 25.24 -30.00
C GLY A 109 -8.84 26.19 -31.19
N GLN A 110 -8.88 25.65 -32.42
CA GLN A 110 -8.81 26.42 -33.68
C GLN A 110 -10.20 26.93 -34.15
N GLY A 111 -11.12 27.19 -33.22
CA GLY A 111 -12.50 27.55 -33.55
C GLY A 111 -12.62 28.95 -34.19
N LEU A 112 -13.60 29.13 -35.08
CA LEU A 112 -13.86 30.40 -35.78
C LEU A 112 -14.45 31.52 -34.90
N ARG A 113 -14.75 31.24 -33.62
CA ARG A 113 -15.25 32.24 -32.66
C ARG A 113 -14.08 32.82 -31.88
N SER A 114 -13.99 34.14 -31.82
CA SER A 114 -12.99 34.90 -31.05
C SER A 114 -12.99 34.58 -29.54
N ASP A 115 -14.06 33.94 -29.06
CA ASP A 115 -14.28 33.52 -27.68
C ASP A 115 -14.29 31.99 -27.56
N GLY A 116 -13.44 31.33 -28.36
CA GLY A 116 -13.47 29.88 -28.60
C GLY A 116 -13.38 29.03 -27.33
N LEU A 117 -13.86 27.78 -27.44
CA LEU A 117 -13.82 26.78 -26.34
C LEU A 117 -12.40 26.67 -25.75
N LYS A 118 -12.26 27.03 -24.47
CA LYS A 118 -11.00 26.87 -23.73
C LYS A 118 -11.01 25.50 -23.05
N LEU A 119 -10.07 24.64 -23.45
CA LEU A 119 -9.82 23.38 -22.77
C LEU A 119 -8.69 23.57 -21.77
N TYR A 120 -8.90 23.24 -20.51
CA TYR A 120 -7.87 23.31 -19.49
C TYR A 120 -7.33 21.91 -19.19
N ARG A 121 -6.01 21.78 -19.12
CA ARG A 121 -5.33 20.55 -18.70
C ARG A 121 -4.99 20.65 -17.22
N PHE A 122 -5.41 19.64 -16.47
CA PHE A 122 -5.12 19.49 -15.06
C PHE A 122 -4.26 18.25 -14.83
N ARG A 123 -3.37 18.33 -13.83
CA ARG A 123 -2.65 17.20 -13.25
C ARG A 123 -3.06 17.09 -11.80
N THR A 124 -3.47 15.92 -11.40
CA THR A 124 -3.79 15.58 -10.03
C THR A 124 -2.82 14.52 -9.54
N VAL A 125 -2.14 14.81 -8.44
CA VAL A 125 -1.25 13.86 -7.76
C VAL A 125 -1.92 13.47 -6.45
N SER A 126 -2.21 12.19 -6.27
CA SER A 126 -2.68 11.63 -5.01
C SER A 126 -1.55 10.94 -4.24
N ASN A 127 -1.39 11.31 -2.98
CA ASN A 127 -0.46 10.69 -2.04
C ASN A 127 -1.24 10.00 -0.92
N ALA A 128 -1.24 8.67 -0.89
CA ALA A 128 -1.83 7.87 0.16
C ALA A 128 -0.78 7.33 1.13
N ASN A 129 -1.04 7.51 2.42
CA ASN A 129 -0.22 7.05 3.53
C ASN A 129 -1.08 6.32 4.56
N MET A 130 -0.61 5.17 5.04
CA MET A 130 -1.28 4.45 6.12
C MET A 130 -0.65 4.78 7.47
N ASN A 131 -1.43 5.27 8.44
CA ASN A 131 -0.87 5.74 9.72
C ASN A 131 -0.10 4.66 10.51
N ASN A 132 -0.44 3.39 10.29
CA ASN A 132 0.12 2.24 11.01
C ASN A 132 1.19 1.47 10.21
N ALA A 133 1.52 1.89 8.99
CA ALA A 133 2.62 1.32 8.22
C ALA A 133 3.34 2.40 7.43
N ASN A 134 4.66 2.32 7.36
CA ASN A 134 5.47 3.22 6.54
C ASN A 134 5.36 2.88 5.04
N THR A 135 4.14 2.76 4.54
CA THR A 135 3.79 2.45 3.16
C THR A 135 3.12 3.68 2.58
N VAL A 136 3.79 4.27 1.60
CA VAL A 136 3.30 5.43 0.85
C VAL A 136 3.07 4.99 -0.59
N THR A 137 1.92 5.35 -1.14
CA THR A 137 1.59 5.15 -2.54
C THR A 137 1.26 6.50 -3.16
N GLU A 138 1.97 6.84 -4.23
CA GLU A 138 1.75 8.05 -5.01
C GLU A 138 1.18 7.66 -6.38
N LEU A 139 0.08 8.29 -6.77
CA LEU A 139 -0.56 8.14 -8.07
C LEU A 139 -0.69 9.50 -8.73
N GLU A 140 -0.46 9.56 -10.04
CA GLU A 140 -0.68 10.75 -10.85
C GLU A 140 -1.71 10.43 -11.93
N ALA A 141 -2.68 11.33 -12.10
CA ALA A 141 -3.54 11.34 -13.27
C ALA A 141 -3.68 12.75 -13.83
N GLY A 142 -3.98 12.81 -15.12
CA GLY A 142 -4.24 14.06 -15.82
C GLY A 142 -5.60 14.00 -16.49
N PHE A 143 -6.36 15.09 -16.39
CA PHE A 143 -7.64 15.21 -17.06
C PHE A 143 -7.74 16.55 -17.81
N ILE A 144 -8.61 16.58 -18.81
CA ILE A 144 -8.91 17.77 -19.61
C ILE A 144 -10.39 18.09 -19.43
N LYS A 145 -10.71 19.33 -19.05
CA LYS A 145 -12.09 19.81 -18.92
C LYS A 145 -12.31 21.06 -19.78
N ALA A 146 -13.49 21.17 -20.37
CA ALA A 146 -13.86 22.21 -21.33
C ALA A 146 -14.75 23.27 -20.68
N VAL A 147 -14.31 24.52 -20.63
CA VAL A 147 -15.09 25.62 -20.03
C VAL A 147 -15.80 26.38 -21.12
N LEU A 148 -17.11 26.54 -20.96
CA LEU A 148 -17.91 27.49 -21.72
C LEU A 148 -18.01 28.77 -20.87
N GLU A 149 -17.46 29.87 -21.38
CA GLU A 149 -17.63 31.21 -20.78
C GLU A 149 -19.03 31.76 -21.04
#